data_AF-A0A0F9LAG0-F1
#
_entry.id   AF-A0A0F9LAG0-F1
#
_cell.length_a   1.000
_cell.length_b   1.000
_cell.length_c   1.000
_cell.angle_alpha   90.00
_cell.angle_beta   90.00
_cell.angle_gamma   90.00
#
_symmetry.space_group_name_H-M   'P 1'
#
loop_
_entity.id
_entity.type
_entity.pdbx_description
1 polymer ?
#
loop_
_entity_poly.entity_id
_entity_poly.type
_entity_poly.pdbx_seq_one_letter_code
_entity_poly.pdbx_strand_id
1 'polypeptide(L)'
;MLKTKVKKKISRVLYDLGISQLDEVREPIVDKFIRVQHWLRESSKYNTLGKLTPIIIYIYLTLQNYRIDKLKLITVSSISHSEFYNFFYQLNYYIGRLCLWTA
;
A
#
# COMPACT_ATOMS: atom_id res chain seq x y z
N MET A 1 4.17 15.58 10.27
CA MET A 1 5.34 14.68 10.19
C MET A 1 5.05 13.31 9.57
N LEU A 2 3.97 12.61 9.94
CA LEU A 2 3.66 11.27 9.41
C LEU A 2 3.41 11.26 7.89
N LYS A 3 2.55 12.16 7.38
CA LYS A 3 2.24 12.28 5.93
C LYS A 3 3.51 12.44 5.08
N THR A 4 4.48 13.24 5.52
CA THR A 4 5.76 13.43 4.83
C THR A 4 6.59 12.14 4.77
N LYS A 5 6.64 11.36 5.86
CA LYS A 5 7.33 10.07 5.90
C LYS A 5 6.67 9.04 4.98
N VAL A 6 5.33 9.00 5.00
CA VAL A 6 4.50 8.16 4.12
C VAL A 6 4.77 8.49 2.66
N LYS A 7 4.67 9.78 2.31
CA LYS A 7 4.93 10.30 0.96
C LYS A 7 6.33 9.91 0.47
N LYS A 8 7.37 10.12 1.28
CA LYS A 8 8.75 9.75 0.91
C LYS A 8 8.92 8.26 0.66
N LYS A 9 8.34 7.40 1.51
CA LYS A 9 8.42 5.94 1.35
C LYS A 9 7.66 5.46 0.12
N ILE A 10 6.44 5.99 -0.12
CA ILE A 10 5.65 5.67 -1.32
C ILE A 10 6.39 6.11 -2.58
N SER A 11 6.90 7.34 -2.63
CA SER A 11 7.68 7.82 -3.78
C SER A 11 8.84 6.89 -4.11
N ARG A 12 9.61 6.47 -3.10
CA ARG A 12 10.72 5.55 -3.29
C ARG A 12 10.26 4.22 -3.88
N VAL A 13 9.22 3.60 -3.30
CA VAL A 13 8.72 2.30 -3.80
C VAL A 13 8.19 2.43 -5.23
N LEU A 14 7.42 3.47 -5.54
CA LEU A 14 6.91 3.69 -6.90
C LEU A 14 8.04 3.94 -7.92
N TYR A 15 9.07 4.69 -7.53
CA TYR A 15 10.26 4.91 -8.34
C TYR A 15 11.00 3.59 -8.60
N ASP A 16 11.25 2.79 -7.57
CA ASP A 16 11.93 1.50 -7.68
C ASP A 16 11.11 0.51 -8.54
N LEU A 17 9.78 0.64 -8.55
CA LEU A 17 8.89 -0.12 -9.45
C LEU A 17 8.98 0.32 -10.92
N GLY A 18 9.46 1.54 -11.19
CA GLY A 18 9.53 2.12 -12.54
C GLY A 18 8.23 2.82 -12.96
N ILE A 19 7.42 3.28 -12.02
CA ILE A 19 6.19 4.03 -12.32
C ILE A 19 6.58 5.47 -12.67
N SER A 20 6.37 5.86 -13.93
CA SER A 20 6.76 7.17 -14.45
C SER A 20 5.86 8.32 -14.00
N GLN A 21 4.57 8.07 -13.79
CA GLN A 21 3.55 9.07 -13.42
C GLN A 21 3.48 9.29 -11.91
N LEU A 22 4.62 9.44 -11.23
CA LEU A 22 4.71 9.46 -9.76
C LEU A 22 3.74 10.44 -9.11
N ASP A 23 3.54 11.63 -9.67
CA ASP A 23 2.72 12.67 -9.03
C ASP A 23 1.22 12.39 -9.11
N GLU A 24 0.73 11.73 -10.17
CA GLU A 24 -0.69 11.40 -10.35
C GLU A 24 -1.15 10.28 -9.41
N VAL A 25 -0.32 9.25 -9.25
CA VAL A 25 -0.63 8.08 -8.40
C VAL A 25 -0.25 8.29 -6.94
N ARG A 26 0.78 9.09 -6.62
CA ARG A 26 1.30 9.16 -5.24
C ARG A 26 0.31 9.74 -4.25
N GLU A 27 -0.29 10.90 -4.53
CA GLU A 27 -1.18 11.55 -3.54
C GLU A 27 -2.40 10.69 -3.19
N PRO A 28 -3.11 10.08 -4.16
CA PRO A 28 -4.19 9.13 -3.87
C PRO A 28 -3.75 7.93 -3.00
N ILE A 29 -2.56 7.39 -3.24
CA ILE A 29 -2.01 6.28 -2.45
C ILE A 29 -1.68 6.75 -1.02
N VAL A 30 -1.11 7.95 -0.85
CA VAL A 30 -0.82 8.54 0.46
C VAL A 30 -2.11 8.71 1.26
N ASP A 31 -3.16 9.24 0.65
CA ASP A 31 -4.42 9.49 1.34
C ASP A 31 -5.13 8.16 1.70
N LYS A 32 -5.12 7.16 0.79
CA LYS A 32 -5.60 5.81 1.11
C LYS A 32 -4.80 5.16 2.23
N PHE A 33 -3.47 5.32 2.24
CA PHE A 33 -2.62 4.82 3.30
C PHE A 33 -3.06 5.39 4.64
N ILE A 34 -3.20 6.71 4.76
CA ILE A 34 -3.58 7.37 6.01
C ILE A 34 -4.96 6.86 6.47
N ARG A 35 -5.95 6.81 5.57
CA ARG A 35 -7.29 6.31 5.89
C ARG A 35 -7.28 4.87 6.42
N VAL A 36 -6.60 3.97 5.72
CA VAL A 36 -6.50 2.56 6.15
C VAL A 36 -5.72 2.44 7.46
N GLN A 37 -4.64 3.20 7.61
CA GLN A 37 -3.82 3.20 8.82
C GLN A 37 -4.65 3.52 10.07
N HIS A 38 -5.53 4.51 9.99
CA HIS A 38 -6.42 4.91 11.08
C HIS A 38 -7.41 3.81 11.51
N TRP A 39 -7.69 2.84 10.64
CA TRP A 39 -8.63 1.75 10.95
C TRP A 39 -7.96 0.51 11.48
N LEU A 40 -6.64 0.40 11.29
CA LEU A 40 -5.85 -0.65 11.89
C LEU A 40 -5.60 -0.30 13.36
N ARG A 41 -5.72 -1.31 14.24
CA ARG A 41 -5.27 -1.15 15.64
C ARG A 41 -3.83 -0.67 15.67
N GLU A 42 -3.52 0.29 16.54
CA GLU A 42 -2.16 0.85 16.67
C GLU A 42 -1.11 -0.23 16.98
N SER A 43 -1.47 -1.26 17.73
CA SER A 43 -0.61 -2.40 18.07
C SER A 43 -0.52 -3.48 16.99
N SER A 44 -1.19 -3.31 15.85
CA SER A 44 -1.12 -4.31 14.78
C SER A 44 0.28 -4.34 14.19
N LYS A 45 0.86 -5.55 14.10
CA LYS A 45 2.15 -5.79 13.44
C LYS A 45 2.19 -5.30 11.98
N TYR A 46 1.02 -5.07 11.37
CA TYR A 46 0.87 -4.60 10.00
C TYR A 46 0.62 -3.09 9.89
N ASN A 47 0.37 -2.40 11.00
CA ASN A 47 0.17 -0.95 11.06
C ASN A 47 1.51 -0.17 11.08
N THR A 48 2.51 -0.70 10.39
CA THR A 48 3.83 -0.06 10.26
C THR A 48 3.99 0.46 8.85
N LEU A 49 4.71 1.58 8.72
CA LEU A 49 4.98 2.21 7.42
C LEU A 49 5.56 1.20 6.42
N GLY A 50 6.53 0.38 6.84
CA GLY A 50 7.17 -0.59 5.95
C GLY A 50 6.22 -1.68 5.42
N LYS A 51 5.29 -2.16 6.26
CA LYS A 51 4.41 -3.28 5.89
C LYS A 51 3.15 -2.84 5.19
N LEU A 52 2.58 -1.70 5.58
CA LEU A 52 1.35 -1.20 4.97
C LEU A 52 1.60 -0.59 3.58
N THR A 53 2.73 0.09 3.37
CA THR A 53 3.04 0.73 2.09
C THR A 53 2.94 -0.19 0.87
N PRO A 54 3.62 -1.35 0.79
CA PRO A 54 3.55 -2.21 -0.38
C PRO A 54 2.12 -2.64 -0.72
N ILE A 55 1.30 -2.91 0.30
CA ILE A 55 -0.04 -3.43 0.10
C ILE A 55 -0.98 -2.34 -0.40
N ILE A 56 -0.92 -1.12 0.16
CA ILE A 56 -1.72 -0.01 -0.34
C ILE A 56 -1.33 0.34 -1.78
N ILE A 57 -0.03 0.35 -2.09
CA ILE A 57 0.46 0.55 -3.46
C ILE A 57 -0.10 -0.55 -4.38
N TYR A 58 0.05 -1.82 -3.99
CA TYR A 58 -0.44 -2.95 -4.78
C TYR A 58 -1.93 -2.83 -5.08
N ILE A 59 -2.76 -2.61 -4.06
CA ILE A 59 -4.20 -2.59 -4.25
C ILE A 59 -4.61 -1.39 -5.11
N TYR A 60 -4.08 -0.19 -4.84
CA TYR A 60 -4.42 1.00 -5.61
C TYR A 60 -4.09 0.82 -7.10
N LEU A 61 -2.84 0.45 -7.40
CA LEU A 61 -2.39 0.27 -8.77
C LEU A 61 -3.15 -0.87 -9.48
N THR A 62 -3.48 -1.95 -8.76
CA THR A 62 -4.28 -3.06 -9.32
C THR A 62 -5.67 -2.58 -9.73
N LEU A 63 -6.32 -1.73 -8.92
CA LEU A 63 -7.65 -1.20 -9.22
C LEU A 63 -7.65 -0.15 -10.32
N GLN A 64 -6.53 0.55 -10.51
CA GLN A 64 -6.32 1.46 -11.64
C GLN A 64 -5.81 0.71 -12.89
N ASN A 65 -5.89 -0.63 -12.91
CA ASN A 65 -5.47 -1.48 -14.03
C ASN A 65 -3.98 -1.37 -14.42
N TYR A 66 -3.12 -0.95 -13.50
CA TYR A 66 -1.68 -1.03 -13.71
C TYR A 66 -1.21 -2.48 -13.59
N ARG A 67 -0.39 -2.92 -14.54
CA ARG A 67 0.30 -4.21 -14.46
C ARG A 67 1.48 -4.08 -13.49
N ILE A 68 1.37 -4.71 -12.32
CA ILE A 68 2.41 -4.67 -11.28
C ILE A 68 3.11 -6.02 -11.20
N ASP A 69 4.45 -5.99 -11.21
CA ASP A 69 5.24 -7.14 -10.80
C ASP A 69 5.23 -7.25 -9.27
N LYS A 70 4.47 -8.23 -8.76
CA LYS A 70 4.35 -8.51 -7.32
C LYS A 70 5.69 -8.89 -6.69
N LEU A 71 6.51 -9.68 -7.40
CA LEU A 71 7.81 -10.12 -6.89
C LEU A 71 8.72 -8.91 -6.72
N LYS A 72 8.76 -8.04 -7.73
CA LYS A 72 9.50 -6.78 -7.66
C LYS A 72 9.03 -5.91 -6.51
N LEU A 73 7.71 -5.73 -6.34
CA LEU A 73 7.13 -4.97 -5.23
C LEU A 73 7.56 -5.48 -3.85
N ILE A 74 7.49 -6.80 -3.65
CA ILE A 74 7.88 -7.45 -2.39
C ILE A 74 9.37 -7.20 -2.12
N THR A 75 10.22 -7.38 -3.13
CA THR A 75 11.67 -7.16 -3.04
C THR A 75 12.01 -5.72 -2.68
N VAL A 76 11.46 -4.72 -3.40
CA VAL A 76 11.79 -3.29 -3.15
C VAL A 76 11.22 -2.76 -1.84
N SER A 77 10.18 -3.42 -1.30
CA SER A 77 9.53 -3.00 -0.06
C SER A 77 10.12 -3.66 1.19
N SER A 78 11.05 -4.61 1.03
CA SER A 78 11.69 -5.34 2.13
C SER A 78 10.68 -6.01 3.07
N ILE A 79 9.58 -6.52 2.50
CA ILE A 79 8.59 -7.34 3.20
C ILE A 79 8.74 -8.79 2.74
N SER A 80 8.47 -9.77 3.61
CA SER A 80 8.47 -11.16 3.17
C SER A 80 7.23 -11.49 2.34
N HIS A 81 7.34 -12.52 1.50
CA HIS A 81 6.21 -13.05 0.74
C HIS A 81 5.03 -13.42 1.64
N SER A 82 5.28 -14.15 2.73
CA SER A 82 4.24 -14.61 3.64
C SER A 82 3.53 -13.45 4.34
N GLU A 83 4.27 -12.41 4.75
CA GLU A 83 3.69 -11.20 5.34
C GLU A 83 2.81 -10.45 4.35
N PHE A 84 3.26 -10.31 3.10
CA PHE A 84 2.49 -9.64 2.06
C PHE A 84 1.15 -10.35 1.82
N TYR A 85 1.17 -11.67 1.58
CA TYR A 85 -0.05 -12.43 1.31
C TYR A 85 -0.98 -12.52 2.52
N ASN A 86 -0.43 -12.74 3.72
CA ASN A 86 -1.23 -12.80 4.95
C ASN A 86 -1.95 -11.47 5.18
N PHE A 87 -1.23 -10.34 5.06
CA PHE A 87 -1.85 -9.05 5.30
C PHE A 87 -2.78 -8.64 4.16
N PHE A 88 -2.45 -8.90 2.89
CA PHE A 88 -3.36 -8.69 1.76
C PHE A 88 -4.66 -9.47 1.93
N TYR A 89 -4.61 -10.73 2.36
CA TYR A 89 -5.78 -11.55 2.65
C TYR A 89 -6.64 -10.94 3.76
N GLN A 90 -6.02 -10.52 4.87
CA GLN A 90 -6.74 -9.85 5.97
C GLN A 90 -7.39 -8.54 5.51
N LEU A 91 -6.64 -7.70 4.79
CA LEU A 91 -7.14 -6.43 4.27
C LEU A 91 -8.30 -6.65 3.29
N ASN A 92 -8.20 -7.64 2.41
CA ASN A 92 -9.27 -7.97 1.47
C ASN A 92 -10.50 -8.54 2.19
N TYR A 93 -10.31 -9.38 3.21
CA TYR A 93 -11.40 -9.89 4.05
C TYR A 93 -12.12 -8.74 4.79
N TYR A 94 -11.36 -7.80 5.37
CA TYR A 94 -11.93 -6.66 6.07
C TYR A 94 -12.58 -5.64 5.12
N ILE A 95 -11.94 -5.26 4.02
CA ILE A 95 -12.50 -4.28 3.08
C ILE A 95 -13.64 -4.89 2.25
N GLY A 96 -13.57 -6.16 1.88
CA GLY A 96 -14.67 -6.87 1.22
C GLY A 96 -15.96 -6.87 2.05
N ARG A 97 -15.86 -6.79 3.38
CA ARG A 97 -17.01 -6.58 4.27
C ARG A 97 -17.46 -5.12 4.38
N LEU A 98 -16.63 -4.15 4.03
CA LEU A 98 -16.88 -2.73 4.28
C LEU A 98 -17.29 -1.92 3.03
N CYS A 99 -17.30 -2.49 1.82
CA CYS A 99 -17.75 -1.82 0.58
C CYS A 99 -17.13 -0.43 0.28
N LEU A 100 -15.83 -0.22 0.54
CA LEU A 100 -15.19 1.12 0.45
C LEU A 100 -14.34 1.38 -0.79
N TRP A 101 -14.38 0.52 -1.80
CA TRP A 101 -13.63 0.77 -3.02
C TRP A 101 -14.38 1.63 -4.04
N THR A 102 -15.67 1.91 -3.79
CA THR A 102 -16.53 2.76 -4.63
C THR A 102 -17.00 3.98 -3.82
N ALA A 103 -16.17 5.02 -3.78
CA ALA A 103 -16.55 6.41 -3.52
C ALA A 103 -15.45 7.32 -4.05
#